data_AF-A0A2U3PTJ1-F1
#
_entry.id   AF-A0A2U3PTJ1-F1
#
_cell.length_a   1.000
_cell.length_b   1.000
_cell.length_c   1.000
_cell.angle_alpha   90.00
_cell.angle_beta   90.00
_cell.angle_gamma   90.00
#
_symmetry.space_group_name_H-M   'P 1'
#
loop_
_entity.id
_entity.type
_entity.pdbx_description
1 polymer ?
#
loop_
_entity_poly.entity_id
_entity_poly.type
_entity_poly.pdbx_seq_one_letter_code
_entity_poly.pdbx_strand_id
1 'polypeptide(L)'
;MHLSDFILLLNTLWFVGAFIQFSIAQTNTLKILLPREERRNPIAPTLAASVAFLGAMNLPIGLLSLYLLAARPSFFQPAEAQLALFLFFAACHFSQFAYNVPVLMRGGRVGVAYWPVLKGPMLRIFVIDAALFAANLGVALQLLSRA
;
A
#
# COMPACT_ATOMS: atom_id res chain seq x y z
N MET A 1 1.13 -13.03 20.87
CA MET A 1 1.17 -12.72 19.43
C MET A 1 2.63 -12.58 19.03
N HIS A 2 3.06 -13.33 18.02
CA HIS A 2 4.40 -13.15 17.45
C HIS A 2 4.45 -11.85 16.64
N LEU A 3 5.65 -11.32 16.42
CA LEU A 3 5.86 -10.13 15.60
C LEU A 3 5.23 -10.30 14.20
N SER A 4 5.40 -11.47 13.58
CA SER A 4 4.80 -11.80 12.28
C SER A 4 3.27 -11.70 12.28
N ASP A 5 2.60 -12.11 13.37
CA ASP A 5 1.14 -12.00 13.52
C ASP A 5 0.70 -10.54 13.50
N PHE A 6 1.44 -9.69 14.23
CA PHE A 6 1.16 -8.26 14.29
C PHE A 6 1.37 -7.60 12.92
N ILE A 7 2.45 -7.95 12.21
CA ILE A 7 2.71 -7.40 10.88
C ILE A 7 1.66 -7.86 9.86
N LEU A 8 1.21 -9.12 9.90
CA LEU A 8 0.10 -9.58 9.04
C LEU A 8 -1.21 -8.84 9.35
N LEU A 9 -1.49 -8.56 10.63
CA LEU A 9 -2.65 -7.75 10.99
C LEU A 9 -2.56 -6.34 10.40
N LEU A 10 -1.40 -5.69 10.52
CA LEU A 10 -1.20 -4.35 9.95
C LEU A 10 -1.28 -4.34 8.42
N ASN A 11 -0.68 -5.32 7.75
CA ASN A 11 -0.81 -5.49 6.30
C ASN A 11 -2.29 -5.65 5.90
N THR A 12 -3.03 -6.51 6.60
CA THR A 12 -4.47 -6.71 6.39
C THR A 12 -5.21 -5.38 6.46
N LEU A 13 -5.05 -4.66 7.58
CA LEU A 13 -5.75 -3.39 7.81
C LEU A 13 -5.37 -2.34 6.76
N TRP A 14 -4.10 -2.28 6.38
CA TRP A 14 -3.61 -1.28 5.45
C TRP A 14 -4.04 -1.55 4.01
N PHE A 15 -3.90 -2.78 3.51
CA PHE A 15 -4.33 -3.14 2.16
C PHE A 15 -5.85 -3.09 1.99
N VAL A 16 -6.62 -3.50 3.01
CA VAL A 16 -8.08 -3.33 3.00
C VAL A 16 -8.46 -1.85 3.11
N GLY A 17 -7.77 -1.08 3.93
CA GLY A 17 -7.94 0.37 4.02
C GLY A 17 -7.64 1.07 2.69
N ALA A 18 -6.60 0.65 1.98
CA ALA A 18 -6.26 1.12 0.64
C ALA A 18 -7.37 0.76 -0.35
N PHE A 19 -7.89 -0.48 -0.34
CA PHE A 19 -9.05 -0.85 -1.15
C PHE A 19 -10.25 0.07 -0.88
N ILE A 20 -10.60 0.30 0.39
CA ILE A 20 -11.73 1.18 0.75
C ILE A 20 -11.47 2.60 0.25
N GLN A 21 -10.28 3.15 0.50
CA GLN A 21 -9.93 4.51 0.11
C GLN A 21 -9.93 4.69 -1.42
N PHE A 22 -9.21 3.84 -2.14
CA PHE A 22 -8.97 3.99 -3.57
C PHE A 22 -10.14 3.47 -4.43
N SER A 23 -10.80 2.37 -4.05
CA SER A 23 -11.91 1.77 -4.81
C SER A 23 -13.29 2.23 -4.40
N ILE A 24 -13.60 2.15 -3.10
CA ILE A 24 -14.96 2.46 -2.62
C ILE A 24 -15.14 3.98 -2.50
N ALA A 25 -14.18 4.66 -1.90
CA ALA A 25 -14.18 6.11 -1.71
C ALA A 25 -13.42 6.86 -2.83
N GLN A 26 -13.45 6.32 -4.07
CA GLN A 26 -12.71 6.84 -5.22
C GLN A 26 -12.89 8.36 -5.46
N THR A 27 -14.10 8.90 -5.23
CA THR A 27 -14.38 10.34 -5.37
C THR A 27 -13.63 11.19 -4.34
N ASN A 28 -13.39 10.67 -3.13
CA ASN A 28 -12.57 11.34 -2.13
C ASN A 28 -11.10 11.24 -2.46
N THR A 29 -10.67 10.09 -2.95
CA THR A 29 -9.30 9.86 -3.42
C THR A 29 -8.93 10.76 -4.59
N LEU A 30 -9.85 11.02 -5.50
CA LEU A 30 -9.65 11.97 -6.58
C LEU A 30 -9.26 13.37 -6.08
N LYS A 31 -9.72 13.78 -4.88
CA LYS A 31 -9.35 15.06 -4.26
C LYS A 31 -7.89 15.11 -3.81
N ILE A 32 -7.25 13.96 -3.64
CA ILE A 32 -5.82 13.82 -3.33
C ILE A 32 -5.01 14.09 -4.60
N LEU A 33 -5.43 13.48 -5.72
CA LEU A 33 -4.74 13.55 -6.99
C LEU A 33 -4.96 14.89 -7.69
N LEU A 34 -6.21 15.33 -7.82
CA LEU A 34 -6.58 16.54 -8.55
C LEU A 34 -6.67 17.77 -7.64
N PRO A 35 -6.09 18.91 -8.07
CA PRO A 35 -6.36 20.20 -7.45
C PRO A 35 -7.85 20.57 -7.64
N ARG A 36 -8.36 21.51 -6.83
CA ARG A 36 -9.80 21.77 -6.75
C ARG A 36 -10.38 22.26 -8.08
N GLU A 37 -9.56 23.01 -8.81
CA GLU A 37 -9.85 23.67 -10.08
C GLU A 37 -10.12 22.64 -11.19
N GLU A 38 -9.42 21.50 -11.17
CA GLU A 38 -9.53 20.44 -12.19
C GLU A 38 -10.58 19.37 -11.90
N ARG A 39 -11.29 19.44 -10.76
CA ARG A 39 -12.26 18.39 -10.39
C ARG A 39 -13.49 18.31 -11.28
N ARG A 40 -13.75 19.36 -12.07
CA ARG A 40 -14.83 19.39 -13.06
C ARG A 40 -14.36 19.04 -14.47
N ASN A 41 -13.08 18.70 -14.64
CA ASN A 41 -12.52 18.29 -15.91
C ASN A 41 -13.25 17.02 -16.42
N PRO A 42 -13.64 16.93 -17.70
CA PRO A 42 -14.30 15.75 -18.26
C PRO A 42 -13.52 14.44 -18.06
N ILE A 43 -12.20 14.48 -17.84
CA ILE A 43 -11.38 13.29 -17.57
C ILE A 43 -11.44 12.81 -16.12
N ALA A 44 -11.95 13.63 -15.20
CA ALA A 44 -11.95 13.33 -13.77
C ALA A 44 -12.70 12.01 -13.42
N PRO A 45 -13.84 11.67 -14.04
CA PRO A 45 -14.49 10.37 -13.83
C PRO A 45 -13.63 9.19 -14.30
N THR A 46 -12.92 9.33 -15.44
CA THR A 46 -11.99 8.31 -15.92
C THR A 46 -10.86 8.10 -14.93
N LEU A 47 -10.26 9.19 -14.42
CA LEU A 47 -9.23 9.10 -13.40
C LEU A 47 -9.72 8.45 -12.10
N ALA A 48 -10.93 8.78 -11.64
CA ALA A 48 -11.54 8.13 -10.49
C ALA A 48 -11.69 6.61 -10.70
N ALA A 49 -12.22 6.20 -11.86
CA ALA A 49 -12.36 4.78 -12.21
C ALA A 49 -11.01 4.05 -12.32
N SER A 50 -9.99 4.69 -12.90
CA SER A 50 -8.62 4.14 -12.95
C SER A 50 -8.06 3.90 -11.56
N VAL A 51 -8.25 4.85 -10.65
CA VAL A 51 -7.79 4.70 -9.27
C VAL A 51 -8.60 3.65 -8.52
N ALA A 52 -9.89 3.51 -8.82
CA ALA A 52 -10.69 2.45 -8.23
C ALA A 52 -10.25 1.05 -8.66
N PHE A 53 -9.89 0.88 -9.93
CA PHE A 53 -9.26 -0.33 -10.44
C PHE A 53 -7.93 -0.62 -9.72
N LEU A 54 -7.04 0.38 -9.60
CA LEU A 54 -5.78 0.22 -8.88
C LEU A 54 -5.99 -0.11 -7.38
N GLY A 55 -6.99 0.51 -6.75
CA GLY A 55 -7.39 0.20 -5.39
C GLY A 55 -7.82 -1.26 -5.22
N ALA A 56 -8.51 -1.83 -6.21
CA ALA A 56 -9.07 -3.18 -6.13
C ALA A 56 -7.97 -4.25 -6.07
N MET A 57 -6.80 -3.96 -6.65
CA MET A 57 -5.63 -4.83 -6.58
C MET A 57 -5.07 -5.00 -5.16
N ASN A 58 -5.38 -4.08 -4.24
CA ASN A 58 -4.96 -4.18 -2.84
C ASN A 58 -5.81 -5.20 -2.06
N LEU A 59 -7.08 -5.41 -2.45
CA LEU A 59 -7.98 -6.28 -1.70
C LEU A 59 -7.48 -7.74 -1.62
N PRO A 60 -7.06 -8.39 -2.73
CA PRO A 60 -6.49 -9.73 -2.66
C PRO A 60 -5.28 -9.84 -1.72
N ILE A 61 -4.43 -8.81 -1.67
CA ILE A 61 -3.24 -8.79 -0.81
C ILE A 61 -3.66 -8.71 0.67
N GLY A 62 -4.64 -7.86 0.99
CA GLY A 62 -5.21 -7.75 2.33
C GLY A 62 -5.91 -9.04 2.77
N LEU A 63 -6.69 -9.66 1.89
CA LEU A 63 -7.37 -10.94 2.16
C LEU A 63 -6.38 -12.09 2.33
N LEU A 64 -5.32 -12.13 1.52
CA LEU A 64 -4.23 -13.10 1.70
C LEU A 64 -3.59 -12.90 3.08
N SER A 65 -3.24 -11.68 3.45
CA SER A 65 -2.64 -11.39 4.75
C SER A 65 -3.55 -11.82 5.93
N LEU A 66 -4.86 -11.57 5.82
CA LEU A 66 -5.85 -12.01 6.80
C LEU A 66 -5.95 -13.53 6.88
N TYR A 67 -5.98 -14.20 5.72
CA TYR A 67 -6.04 -15.65 5.66
C TYR A 67 -4.80 -16.31 6.30
N LEU A 68 -3.60 -15.78 6.02
CA LEU A 68 -2.37 -16.25 6.64
C LEU A 68 -2.37 -16.02 8.16
N LEU A 69 -2.88 -14.88 8.62
CA LEU A 69 -3.02 -14.55 10.04
C LEU A 69 -3.98 -15.50 10.76
N ALA A 70 -5.20 -15.65 10.23
CA ALA A 70 -6.32 -16.30 10.89
C ALA A 70 -6.30 -17.84 10.74
N ALA A 71 -6.02 -18.34 9.53
CA ALA A 71 -6.13 -19.77 9.23
C ALA A 71 -4.80 -20.52 9.37
N ARG A 72 -3.66 -19.81 9.29
CA ARG A 72 -2.31 -20.39 9.42
C ARG A 72 -2.14 -21.68 8.60
N PRO A 73 -2.42 -21.63 7.29
CA PRO A 73 -2.48 -22.82 6.47
C PRO A 73 -1.13 -23.55 6.46
N SER A 74 -1.16 -24.87 6.25
CA SER A 74 0.04 -25.71 6.30
C SER A 74 1.17 -25.24 5.38
N PHE A 75 0.84 -24.72 4.18
CA PHE A 75 1.84 -24.19 3.25
C PHE A 75 2.58 -22.95 3.78
N PHE A 76 2.00 -22.22 4.75
CA PHE A 76 2.60 -21.04 5.36
C PHE A 76 3.44 -21.37 6.59
N GLN A 77 3.39 -22.59 7.11
CA GLN A 77 4.17 -22.98 8.28
C GLN A 77 5.69 -23.02 8.02
N PRO A 78 6.19 -23.52 6.87
CA PRO A 78 7.62 -23.52 6.56
C PRO A 78 8.23 -22.11 6.52
N ALA A 79 9.46 -21.98 7.02
CA ALA A 79 10.14 -20.69 7.12
C ALA A 79 10.37 -20.03 5.75
N GLU A 80 10.63 -20.83 4.72
CA GLU A 80 10.85 -20.39 3.34
C GLU A 80 9.60 -19.78 2.73
N ALA A 81 8.42 -20.36 3.01
CA ALA A 81 7.15 -19.82 2.57
C ALA A 81 6.82 -18.50 3.28
N GLN A 82 7.08 -18.42 4.59
CA GLN A 82 6.93 -17.17 5.33
C GLN A 82 7.87 -16.09 4.78
N LEU A 83 9.14 -16.43 4.56
CA LEU A 83 10.15 -15.54 4.02
C LEU A 83 9.69 -14.98 2.66
N ALA A 84 9.27 -15.83 1.73
CA ALA A 84 8.79 -15.41 0.42
C ALA A 84 7.60 -14.44 0.51
N LEU A 85 6.64 -14.72 1.39
CA LEU A 85 5.45 -13.89 1.56
C LEU A 85 5.75 -12.56 2.25
N PHE A 86 6.61 -12.53 3.26
CA PHE A 86 7.03 -11.27 3.90
C PHE A 86 7.88 -10.40 2.95
N LEU A 87 8.73 -10.99 2.11
CA LEU A 87 9.42 -10.27 1.05
C LEU A 87 8.44 -9.73 0.00
N PHE A 88 7.42 -10.49 -0.37
CA PHE A 88 6.36 -10.03 -1.25
C PHE A 88 5.61 -8.82 -0.67
N PHE A 89 5.16 -8.88 0.59
CA PHE A 89 4.51 -7.75 1.24
C PHE A 89 5.44 -6.53 1.36
N ALA A 90 6.71 -6.73 1.70
CA ALA A 90 7.70 -5.67 1.69
C ALA A 90 7.80 -5.01 0.30
N ALA A 91 7.88 -5.80 -0.77
CA ALA A 91 7.91 -5.28 -2.14
C ALA A 91 6.64 -4.48 -2.50
N CYS A 92 5.46 -4.95 -2.07
CA CYS A 92 4.20 -4.22 -2.26
C CYS A 92 4.27 -2.82 -1.63
N HIS A 93 4.69 -2.69 -0.38
CA HIS A 93 4.84 -1.37 0.26
C HIS A 93 5.98 -0.54 -0.34
N PHE A 94 7.10 -1.17 -0.71
CA PHE A 94 8.23 -0.50 -1.33
C PHE A 94 7.85 0.12 -2.70
N SER A 95 6.93 -0.51 -3.43
CA SER A 95 6.51 -0.05 -4.77
C SER A 95 6.02 1.41 -4.76
N GLN A 96 5.47 1.89 -3.65
CA GLN A 96 5.09 3.29 -3.48
C GLN A 96 6.27 4.25 -3.69
N PHE A 97 7.46 3.91 -3.19
CA PHE A 97 8.65 4.75 -3.29
C PHE A 97 9.19 4.79 -4.71
N ALA A 98 9.06 3.70 -5.47
CA ALA A 98 9.44 3.66 -6.89
C ALA A 98 8.71 4.72 -7.73
N TYR A 99 7.48 5.08 -7.35
CA TYR A 99 6.70 6.10 -8.06
C TYR A 99 6.71 7.48 -7.36
N ASN A 100 6.64 7.53 -6.03
CA ASN A 100 6.57 8.81 -5.31
C ASN A 100 7.91 9.52 -5.14
N VAL A 101 9.04 8.80 -5.06
CA VAL A 101 10.35 9.45 -4.94
C VAL A 101 10.67 10.25 -6.22
N PRO A 102 10.50 9.70 -7.44
CA PRO A 102 10.66 10.51 -8.66
C PRO A 102 9.71 11.72 -8.74
N VAL A 103 8.47 11.59 -8.27
CA VAL A 103 7.53 12.73 -8.20
C VAL A 103 8.05 13.80 -7.24
N LEU A 104 8.56 13.41 -6.08
CA LEU A 104 9.14 14.33 -5.10
C LEU A 104 10.39 15.04 -5.66
N MET A 105 11.28 14.32 -6.33
CA MET A 105 12.48 14.88 -6.96
C MET A 105 12.16 15.89 -8.07
N ARG A 106 10.99 15.76 -8.70
CA ARG A 106 10.46 16.74 -9.68
C ARG A 106 9.72 17.92 -9.04
N GLY A 107 9.81 18.10 -7.73
CA GLY A 107 9.19 19.20 -6.98
C GLY A 107 7.80 18.87 -6.41
N GLY A 108 7.34 17.62 -6.49
CA GLY A 108 6.01 17.23 -6.02
C GLY A 108 4.91 17.77 -6.93
N ARG A 109 3.90 18.45 -6.36
CA ARG A 109 2.84 19.08 -7.15
C ARG A 109 3.38 20.32 -7.87
N VAL A 110 3.20 20.37 -9.18
CA VAL A 110 3.62 21.49 -10.04
C VAL A 110 2.41 21.94 -10.86
N GLY A 111 1.85 23.10 -10.53
CA GLY A 111 0.58 23.56 -11.12
C GLY A 111 -0.54 22.53 -10.90
N VAL A 112 -1.08 22.02 -12.01
CA VAL A 112 -2.13 20.96 -12.00
C VAL A 112 -1.57 19.54 -12.10
N ALA A 113 -0.27 19.37 -12.30
CA ALA A 113 0.38 18.08 -12.45
C ALA A 113 0.82 17.49 -11.09
N TYR A 114 0.81 16.16 -11.03
CA TYR A 114 1.22 15.36 -9.88
C TYR A 114 0.42 15.65 -8.58
N TRP A 115 0.86 15.04 -7.49
CA TRP A 115 0.24 15.15 -6.16
C TRP A 115 1.30 15.53 -5.11
N PRO A 116 0.88 16.13 -3.98
CA PRO A 116 1.81 16.61 -2.97
C PRO A 116 2.26 15.46 -2.06
N VAL A 117 3.30 14.71 -2.47
CA VAL A 117 3.81 13.52 -1.77
C VAL A 117 4.00 13.76 -0.26
N LEU A 118 4.59 14.89 0.12
CA LEU A 118 4.89 15.23 1.51
C LEU A 118 3.81 16.06 2.24
N LYS A 119 2.56 16.08 1.74
CA LYS A 119 1.46 16.78 2.42
C LYS A 119 0.17 15.97 2.44
N GLY A 120 -0.63 16.18 3.48
CA GLY A 120 -2.00 15.64 3.57
C GLY A 120 -2.04 14.10 3.53
N PRO A 121 -3.06 13.51 2.88
CA PRO A 121 -3.22 12.05 2.80
C PRO A 121 -2.03 11.32 2.16
N MET A 122 -1.36 11.91 1.16
CA MET A 122 -0.21 11.26 0.51
C MET A 122 0.96 11.07 1.47
N LEU A 123 1.23 12.04 2.36
CA LEU A 123 2.28 11.89 3.37
C LEU A 123 1.98 10.74 4.33
N ARG A 124 0.71 10.60 4.74
CA ARG A 124 0.31 9.49 5.61
C ARG A 124 0.56 8.16 4.93
N ILE A 125 0.19 8.03 3.66
CA ILE A 125 0.42 6.82 2.88
C ILE A 125 1.93 6.55 2.78
N PHE A 126 2.71 7.58 2.43
CA PHE A 126 4.16 7.47 2.30
C PHE A 126 4.85 6.98 3.58
N VAL A 127 4.49 7.53 4.74
CA VAL A 127 5.07 7.14 6.03
C VAL A 127 4.65 5.73 6.44
N ILE A 128 3.37 5.39 6.28
CA ILE A 128 2.87 4.07 6.69
C ILE A 128 3.44 2.97 5.79
N ASP A 129 3.52 3.20 4.48
CA ASP A 129 4.20 2.26 3.57
C ASP A 129 5.69 2.12 3.91
N ALA A 130 6.37 3.18 4.36
CA ALA A 130 7.77 3.08 4.82
C ALA A 130 7.89 2.15 6.02
N ALA A 131 7.02 2.34 7.01
CA ALA A 131 6.99 1.55 8.23
C ALA A 131 6.65 0.08 7.96
N LEU A 132 5.65 -0.18 7.13
CA LEU A 132 5.25 -1.55 6.78
C LEU A 132 6.27 -2.24 5.88
N PHE A 133 6.91 -1.51 4.95
CA PHE A 133 8.05 -2.04 4.20
C PHE A 133 9.16 -2.51 5.16
N ALA A 134 9.61 -1.63 6.06
CA ALA A 134 10.68 -1.94 7.01
C ALA A 134 10.29 -3.09 7.96
N ALA A 135 9.04 -3.13 8.42
CA ALA A 135 8.56 -4.18 9.31
C ALA A 135 8.46 -5.55 8.64
N ASN A 136 7.91 -5.63 7.42
CA ASN A 136 7.87 -6.87 6.65
C ASN A 136 9.29 -7.36 6.32
N LEU A 137 10.18 -6.46 5.90
CA LEU A 137 11.58 -6.79 5.66
C LEU A 137 12.29 -7.25 6.94
N GLY A 138 12.03 -6.61 8.08
CA GLY A 138 12.57 -7.00 9.37
C GLY A 138 12.17 -8.42 9.78
N VAL A 139 10.91 -8.81 9.55
CA VAL A 139 10.46 -10.19 9.78
C VAL A 139 11.15 -11.16 8.82
N ALA A 140 11.27 -10.81 7.53
CA ALA A 140 11.98 -11.62 6.55
C ALA A 140 13.46 -11.85 6.94
N LEU A 141 14.16 -10.80 7.36
CA LEU A 141 15.55 -10.89 7.83
C LEU A 141 15.67 -11.72 9.11
N GLN A 142 14.71 -11.60 10.03
CA GLN A 142 14.66 -12.43 11.23
C GLN A 142 14.49 -13.92 10.88
N LEU A 143 13.65 -14.25 9.91
CA LEU A 143 13.47 -15.64 9.45
C LEU A 143 14.76 -16.19 8.82
N LEU A 144 15.45 -15.39 8.00
CA LEU A 144 16.76 -15.77 7.44
C LEU A 144 17.82 -16.01 8.51
N SER A 145 17.83 -15.22 9.59
CA SER A 145 18.81 -15.38 10.68
C SER A 145 18.60 -16.64 11.52
N ARG A 146 17.48 -17.35 11.33
CA ARG A 146 17.08 -18.55 12.07
C ARG A 146 17.06 -19.82 11.23
N ALA A 147 17.28 -19.69 9.92
CA ALA A 147 17.44 -20.80 8.99
C ALA A 147 18.89 -21.29 8.99
#